data_AF-A0A5K0W951-F1
#
_entry.id   AF-A0A5K0W951-F1
#
_cell.length_a   1.000
_cell.length_b   1.000
_cell.length_c   1.000
_cell.angle_alpha   90.00
_cell.angle_beta   90.00
_cell.angle_gamma   90.00
#
_symmetry.space_group_name_H-M   'P 1'
#
loop_
_entity.id
_entity.type
_entity.pdbx_description
1 polymer ?
#
loop_
_entity_poly.entity_id
_entity_poly.type
_entity_poly.pdbx_seq_one_letter_code
_entity_poly.pdbx_strand_id
1 'polypeptide(L)' 'YWCLKEAFTKAIGVGLGYSIGRLEFHHTNWNDIRVQVDGEDSDDCRFWLSELGKQNWVGQLHLQYLLKK' A
#
# COMPACT_ATOMS: atom_id res chain seq x y z
N TYR A 1 -6.10 -6.24 4.29
CA TYR A 1 -4.89 -5.75 3.59
C TYR A 1 -4.73 -6.24 2.14
N TRP A 2 -5.57 -7.14 1.61
CA TRP A 2 -5.41 -7.64 0.22
C TRP A 2 -5.40 -6.51 -0.82
N CYS A 3 -6.39 -5.61 -0.78
CA CYS A 3 -6.48 -4.48 -1.70
C CYS A 3 -5.25 -3.54 -1.66
N LEU A 4 -4.59 -3.41 -0.50
CA LEU A 4 -3.40 -2.60 -0.33
C LEU A 4 -2.16 -3.25 -0.95
N LYS A 5 -2.02 -4.58 -0.79
CA LYS A 5 -1.00 -5.38 -1.49
C LYS A 5 -1.16 -5.25 -3.01
N GLU A 6 -2.40 -5.36 -3.50
CA GLU A 6 -2.68 -5.20 -4.92
C GLU A 6 -2.38 -3.78 -5.43
N ALA A 7 -2.76 -2.74 -4.67
CA ALA A 7 -2.46 -1.35 -5.01
C ALA A 7 -0.95 -1.08 -5.06
N PHE A 8 -0.17 -1.61 -4.10
CA PHE A 8 1.29 -1.53 -4.10
C PHE A 8 1.89 -2.14 -5.37
N THR A 9 1.56 -3.41 -5.63
CA THR A 9 2.06 -4.18 -6.77
C THR A 9 1.72 -3.52 -8.11
N LYS A 10 0.51 -2.93 -8.24
CA LYS A 10 0.10 -2.16 -9.42
C LYS A 10 0.95 -0.90 -9.60
N ALA A 11 1.24 -0.18 -8.51
CA ALA A 11 1.96 1.07 -8.59
C ALA A 11 3.45 0.90 -8.94
N ILE A 12 4.07 -0.20 -8.50
CA ILE A 12 5.47 -0.53 -8.85
C ILE A 12 5.61 -1.28 -10.19
N GLY A 13 4.50 -1.68 -10.82
CA GLY A 13 4.50 -2.24 -12.19
C GLY A 13 5.03 -3.67 -12.34
N VAL A 14 5.21 -4.40 -11.25
CA VAL A 14 5.85 -5.74 -11.23
C VAL A 14 4.88 -6.92 -11.44
N GLY A 15 3.57 -6.65 -11.46
CA GLY A 15 2.53 -7.68 -11.63
C GLY A 15 2.60 -8.80 -10.59
N LEU A 16 2.18 -10.02 -10.97
CA LEU A 16 2.08 -11.16 -10.05
C LEU A 16 3.43 -11.72 -9.58
N GLY A 17 4.56 -11.28 -10.16
CA GLY A 17 5.90 -11.77 -9.82
C GLY A 17 6.44 -11.25 -8.49
N TYR A 18 5.75 -10.30 -7.86
CA TYR A 18 6.16 -9.74 -6.58
C TYR A 18 5.64 -10.57 -5.43
N SER A 19 6.56 -11.06 -4.60
CA SER A 19 6.21 -11.81 -3.40
C SER A 19 5.49 -10.89 -2.41
N ILE A 20 4.15 -10.93 -2.45
CA ILE A 20 3.28 -10.15 -1.56
C ILE A 20 3.47 -10.50 -0.08
N GLY A 21 4.19 -11.60 0.22
CA GLY A 21 4.60 -11.96 1.58
C GLY A 21 5.66 -11.03 2.16
N ARG A 22 6.39 -10.29 1.31
CA ARG A 22 7.38 -9.27 1.72
C ARG A 22 6.76 -7.98 2.25
N LEU A 23 5.45 -7.80 2.03
CA LEU A 23 4.72 -6.59 2.41
C LEU A 23 3.98 -6.79 3.72
N GLU A 24 4.31 -5.95 4.68
CA GLU A 24 3.63 -5.82 5.95
C GLU A 24 3.02 -4.42 6.05
N PHE A 25 1.80 -4.32 6.57
CA PHE A 25 1.07 -3.06 6.66
C PHE A 25 0.75 -2.77 8.12
N HIS A 26 1.14 -1.59 8.58
CA HIS A 26 0.95 -1.13 9.94
C HIS A 26 0.11 0.13 9.93
N HIS A 27 -0.92 0.19 10.76
CA HIS A 27 -1.75 1.38 10.86
C HIS A 27 -2.17 1.64 12.30
N THR A 28 -2.18 2.92 12.67
CA THR A 28 -2.88 3.39 13.88
C THR A 28 -4.31 3.82 13.55
N ASN A 29 -4.56 4.21 12.29
CA ASN A 29 -5.87 4.51 11.75
C ASN A 29 -5.90 4.23 10.23
N TRP A 30 -7.09 4.13 9.63
CA TRP A 30 -7.25 3.77 8.22
C TRP A 30 -6.81 4.87 7.23
N ASN A 31 -6.60 6.09 7.70
CA ASN A 31 -6.11 7.22 6.91
C ASN A 31 -4.60 7.46 7.10
N ASP A 32 -3.88 6.54 7.74
CA ASP A 32 -2.43 6.57 7.79
C ASP A 32 -1.86 5.16 7.95
N ILE A 33 -1.71 4.47 6.82
CA ILE A 33 -1.21 3.10 6.77
C ILE A 33 0.22 3.14 6.19
N ARG A 34 1.17 2.60 6.96
CA ARG A 34 2.58 2.41 6.58
C ARG A 34 2.76 1.04 5.95
N VAL A 35 3.70 0.94 5.02
CA VAL A 35 4.14 -0.34 4.47
C VAL A 35 5.59 -0.59 4.86
N GLN A 36 5.87 -1.81 5.28
CA GLN A 36 7.20 -2.35 5.40
C GLN A 36 7.47 -3.32 4.27
N VAL A 37 8.67 -3.23 3.69
CA VAL A 37 9.17 -4.15 2.68
C VAL A 37 10.37 -4.86 3.26
N ASP A 38 10.29 -6.18 3.40
CA ASP A 38 11.33 -7.01 4.03
C ASP A 38 11.72 -6.55 5.45
N GLY A 39 10.75 -6.01 6.20
CA GLY A 39 10.95 -5.52 7.57
C GLY A 39 11.50 -4.09 7.67
N GLU A 40 11.74 -3.41 6.55
CA GLU A 40 12.16 -2.00 6.53
C GLU A 40 10.98 -1.09 6.23
N ASP A 41 10.82 -0.01 7.01
CA ASP A 41 9.79 1.01 6.79
C ASP A 41 10.01 1.72 5.45
N SER A 42 8.97 1.76 4.61
CA SER A 42 8.97 2.55 3.38
C SER A 42 8.30 3.89 3.64
N ASP A 43 9.11 4.92 3.88
CA ASP A 43 8.62 6.30 4.08
C ASP A 43 8.02 6.90 2.81
N ASP A 44 8.36 6.36 1.64
CA ASP A 44 7.92 6.84 0.33
C ASP A 44 6.49 6.41 -0.06
N CYS A 45 5.91 5.46 0.69
CA CYS A 45 4.61 4.87 0.39
C CYS A 45 3.66 5.07 1.56
N ARG A 46 2.60 5.85 1.35
CA ARG A 46 1.50 5.99 2.33
C ARG A 46 0.21 5.48 1.74
N PHE A 47 -0.55 4.76 2.56
CA PHE A 47 -1.82 4.18 2.15
C PHE A 47 -2.97 4.75 2.96
N TRP A 48 -4.10 4.89 2.28
CA TRP A 48 -5.39 5.24 2.86
C TRP A 48 -6.40 4.16 2.49
N LEU A 49 -7.25 3.81 3.44
CA LEU A 49 -8.33 2.87 3.25
C LEU A 49 -9.65 3.56 3.62
N SER A 50 -10.55 3.65 2.65
CA SER A 50 -11.86 4.30 2.82
C SER A 50 -12.98 3.31 2.52
N GLU A 51 -14.06 3.38 3.30
CA GLU A 51 -15.27 2.60 3.07
C GLU A 51 -16.16 3.31 2.02
N LEU A 52 -16.52 2.60 0.95
CA LEU A 52 -17.43 3.07 -0.12
C LEU A 52 -18.85 2.50 0.07
N GLY A 53 -19.35 2.53 1.30
CA GLY A 53 -20.67 2.00 1.69
C GLY A 53 -20.60 0.66 2.39
N LYS A 54 -21.77 0.10 2.77
CA LYS A 54 -21.86 -1.10 3.61
C LYS A 54 -21.07 -2.25 2.99
N GLN A 55 -19.87 -2.52 3.53
CA GLN A 55 -18.97 -3.64 3.20
C GLN A 55 -18.03 -3.48 1.99
N ASN A 56 -18.01 -2.33 1.30
CA ASN A 56 -17.06 -2.11 0.21
C ASN A 56 -15.90 -1.23 0.68
N TRP A 57 -14.66 -1.64 0.41
CA TRP A 57 -13.45 -0.91 0.83
C TRP A 57 -12.58 -0.57 -0.37
N VAL A 58 -12.05 0.65 -0.38
CA VAL A 58 -11.09 1.10 -1.38
C VAL A 58 -9.78 1.49 -0.71
N GLY A 59 -8.70 0.88 -1.20
CA GLY A 59 -7.34 1.24 -0.85
C GLY A 59 -6.78 2.22 -1.87
N GLN A 60 -6.30 3.37 -1.40
CA GLN A 60 -5.56 4.35 -2.19
C GLN A 60 -4.11 4.34 -1.74
N LEU A 61 -3.18 4.34 -2.70
CA LEU A 61 -1.76 4.48 -2.47
C LEU A 61 -1.32 5.88 -2.89
N HIS A 62 -0.69 6.59 -1.99
CA HIS A 62 0.04 7.82 -2.26
C HIS A 62 1.54 7.50 -2.29
N LEU A 63 2.12 7.49 -3.49
CA LEU A 63 3.56 7.39 -3.69
C LEU A 63 4.17 8.79 -3.64
N GLN A 64 5.12 9.03 -2.74
CA GLN A 64 5.93 10.24 -2.75
C GLN A 64 7.10 10.17 -3.76
N TYR A 65 7.32 9.02 -4.40
CA TYR A 65 8.44 8.80 -5.34
C TYR A 65 7.99 8.41 -6.76
N LEU A 66 7.76 9.43 -7.60
CA LEU A 66 8.04 9.43 -9.05
C LEU A 66 8.46 10.85 -9.57
N LEU A 67 8.81 11.79 -8.67
CA LEU A 67 9.26 13.15 -9.03
C LEU A 67 10.67 13.49 -8.51
N LYS A 68 11.53 12.49 -8.32
CA LYS A 68 12.98 12.72 -8.22
C LYS A 68 13.66 11.87 -9.29
N LYS A 69 13.83 12.51 -10.47
CA LYS A 69 14.73 12.07 -11.54
C LYS A 69 16.17 12.12 -11.07
#